data_AF-S5MJU6-F1
#
_entry.id   AF-S5MJU6-F1
#
_cell.length_a   1.000
_cell.length_b   1.000
_cell.length_c   1.000
_cell.angle_alpha   90.00
_cell.angle_beta   90.00
_cell.angle_gamma   90.00
#
_symmetry.space_group_name_H-M   'P 1'
#
loop_
_entity.id
_entity.type
_entity.pdbx_description
1 polymer ?
#
loop_
_entity_poly.entity_id
_entity_poly.type
_entity_poly.pdbx_seq_one_letter_code
_entity_poly.pdbx_strand_id
1 'polypeptide(L)'
;MNFLNIWTSSVISGYLFMLLTTAVLIYFFVIYKKRLKKMQIIWSKEHYFNSKLDKIFSLYFYLLIIPYILIMTVFFIFNLIVQNIVYTGFIFTLFYLIYAIQILIYILLLNNKQKSIIAFCYEEQLILFNEIIVLKNIDDVKHNLKRTVIYITFKDEKDLEDIIKIPYHWELFDYFKQLNLKISN
;
A
#
# COMPACT_ATOMS: atom_id res chain seq x y z
N MET A 1 29.54 -34.58 1.77
CA MET A 1 28.38 -34.56 2.68
C MET A 1 28.04 -33.16 3.21
N ASN A 2 29.01 -32.34 3.65
CA ASN A 2 28.71 -31.02 4.24
C ASN A 2 28.03 -30.01 3.29
N PHE A 3 28.36 -30.00 2.00
CA PHE A 3 27.73 -29.07 1.05
C PHE A 3 26.22 -29.33 0.88
N LEU A 4 25.78 -30.60 0.82
CA LEU A 4 24.36 -30.95 0.62
C LEU A 4 23.47 -30.43 1.78
N ASN A 5 23.98 -30.50 3.02
CA ASN A 5 23.28 -30.02 4.22
C ASN A 5 23.19 -28.49 4.30
N ILE A 6 24.20 -27.77 3.81
CA ILE A 6 24.18 -26.30 3.78
C ILE A 6 23.15 -25.81 2.76
N TRP A 7 23.02 -26.50 1.62
CA TRP A 7 22.07 -26.12 0.56
C TRP A 7 20.62 -26.37 0.95
N THR A 8 20.30 -27.55 1.47
CA THR A 8 18.95 -27.83 1.97
C THR A 8 18.55 -26.85 3.08
N SER A 9 19.49 -26.49 3.96
CA SER A 9 19.26 -25.44 4.98
C SER A 9 18.97 -24.06 4.37
N SER A 10 19.69 -23.64 3.32
CA SER A 10 19.46 -22.36 2.64
C SER A 10 18.10 -22.28 1.93
N VAL A 11 17.65 -23.36 1.29
CA VAL A 11 16.34 -23.42 0.61
C VAL A 11 15.20 -23.41 1.63
N ILE A 12 15.34 -24.18 2.72
CA ILE A 12 14.35 -24.21 3.81
C ILE A 12 14.24 -22.84 4.48
N SER A 13 15.37 -22.23 4.85
CA SER A 13 15.38 -20.89 5.47
C SER A 13 14.80 -19.83 4.54
N GLY A 14 15.19 -19.82 3.26
CA GLY A 14 14.64 -18.90 2.26
C GLY A 14 13.12 -19.04 2.11
N TYR A 15 12.61 -20.27 2.08
CA TYR A 15 11.17 -20.52 2.03
C TYR A 15 10.45 -20.06 3.30
N LEU A 16 11.02 -20.28 4.49
CA LEU A 16 10.46 -19.77 5.74
C LEU A 16 10.38 -18.23 5.75
N PHE A 17 11.45 -17.56 5.31
CA PHE A 17 11.44 -16.10 5.18
C PHE A 17 10.44 -15.61 4.12
N MET A 18 10.26 -16.35 3.04
CA MET A 18 9.22 -16.06 2.03
C MET A 18 7.82 -16.12 2.66
N LEU A 19 7.51 -17.15 3.45
CA LEU A 19 6.23 -17.25 4.14
C LEU A 19 6.00 -16.10 5.12
N LEU A 20 7.03 -15.73 5.89
CA LEU A 20 6.97 -14.59 6.82
C LEU A 20 6.72 -13.27 6.10
N THR A 21 7.48 -12.98 5.04
CA THR A 21 7.30 -11.75 4.24
C THR A 21 5.94 -11.70 3.55
N THR A 22 5.45 -12.84 3.09
CA THR A 22 4.10 -12.99 2.55
C THR A 22 3.04 -12.70 3.60
N ALA A 23 3.19 -13.23 4.81
CA ALA A 23 2.25 -12.99 5.90
C ALA A 23 2.17 -11.50 6.27
N VAL A 24 3.32 -10.82 6.32
CA VAL A 24 3.40 -9.37 6.52
C VAL A 24 2.66 -8.62 5.42
N LEU A 25 2.88 -8.98 4.14
CA LEU A 25 2.18 -8.37 3.02
C LEU A 25 0.66 -8.57 3.10
N ILE A 26 0.20 -9.78 3.39
CA ILE A 26 -1.22 -10.10 3.55
C ILE A 26 -1.81 -9.23 4.67
N TYR A 27 -1.11 -9.09 5.79
CA TYR A 27 -1.54 -8.25 6.92
C TYR A 27 -1.78 -6.80 6.48
N PHE A 28 -0.81 -6.17 5.79
CA PHE A 28 -0.95 -4.80 5.28
C PHE A 28 -2.10 -4.67 4.28
N PHE A 29 -2.24 -5.63 3.35
CA PHE A 29 -3.31 -5.61 2.36
C PHE A 29 -4.70 -5.79 2.99
N VAL A 30 -4.83 -6.66 3.99
CA VAL A 30 -6.09 -6.86 4.73
C VAL A 30 -6.46 -5.62 5.51
N ILE A 31 -5.52 -4.96 6.18
CA ILE A 31 -5.77 -3.69 6.87
C ILE A 31 -6.26 -2.64 5.88
N TYR A 32 -5.55 -2.50 4.76
CA TYR A 32 -5.92 -1.60 3.68
C TYR A 32 -7.37 -1.84 3.22
N LYS A 33 -7.73 -3.08 2.87
CA LYS A 33 -9.09 -3.43 2.42
C LYS A 33 -10.14 -3.26 3.50
N LYS A 34 -9.86 -3.65 4.75
CA LYS A 34 -10.78 -3.46 5.89
C LYS A 34 -11.07 -1.97 6.09
N ARG A 35 -10.04 -1.12 6.05
CA ARG A 35 -10.19 0.33 6.21
C ARG A 35 -11.00 0.93 5.06
N LEU A 36 -10.66 0.59 3.82
CA LEU A 36 -11.40 1.06 2.65
C LEU A 36 -12.88 0.66 2.72
N LYS A 37 -13.18 -0.59 3.10
CA LYS A 37 -14.56 -1.07 3.25
C LYS A 37 -15.31 -0.34 4.37
N LYS A 38 -14.65 -0.04 5.49
CA LYS A 38 -15.26 0.77 6.56
C LYS A 38 -15.61 2.16 6.08
N MET A 39 -14.69 2.80 5.35
CA MET A 39 -14.94 4.10 4.76
C MET A 39 -16.13 4.02 3.79
N GLN A 40 -16.19 3.00 2.92
CA GLN A 40 -17.28 2.77 1.97
C GLN A 40 -18.68 2.79 2.55
N ILE A 41 -18.81 2.34 3.80
CA ILE A 41 -20.09 2.28 4.49
C ILE A 41 -20.57 3.68 4.91
N ILE A 42 -19.64 4.58 5.20
CA ILE A 42 -19.92 5.94 5.69
C ILE A 42 -19.78 7.02 4.60
N TRP A 43 -19.55 6.62 3.34
CA TRP A 43 -19.37 7.58 2.25
C TRP A 43 -20.61 8.44 2.03
N SER A 44 -20.39 9.75 2.02
CA SER A 44 -21.39 10.72 1.65
C SER A 44 -21.57 10.76 0.12
N LYS A 45 -22.64 11.43 -0.34
CA LYS A 45 -22.92 11.58 -1.77
C LYS A 45 -21.79 12.30 -2.51
N GLU A 46 -21.12 13.25 -1.85
CA GLU A 46 -19.97 13.99 -2.39
C GLU A 46 -18.67 13.36 -1.89
N HIS A 47 -18.17 12.34 -2.59
CA HIS A 47 -16.91 11.68 -2.27
C HIS A 47 -15.99 11.61 -3.48
N TYR A 48 -14.68 11.62 -3.21
CA TYR A 48 -13.65 11.28 -4.17
C TYR A 48 -13.22 9.83 -3.95
N PHE A 49 -13.21 9.02 -5.01
CA PHE A 49 -12.66 7.66 -4.95
C PHE A 49 -11.86 7.31 -6.20
N ASN A 50 -10.57 7.02 -6.00
CA ASN A 50 -9.69 6.57 -7.06
C ASN A 50 -9.81 5.06 -7.29
N SER A 51 -10.85 4.68 -8.06
CA SER A 51 -11.06 3.27 -8.40
C SER A 51 -9.91 2.65 -9.20
N LYS A 52 -9.16 3.44 -9.98
CA LYS A 52 -8.00 2.96 -10.75
C LYS A 52 -6.87 2.52 -9.82
N LEU A 53 -6.50 3.33 -8.82
CA LEU A 53 -5.47 2.97 -7.85
C LEU A 53 -5.87 1.75 -7.01
N ASP A 54 -7.11 1.68 -6.53
CA ASP A 54 -7.57 0.51 -5.77
C ASP A 54 -7.55 -0.77 -6.63
N LYS A 55 -7.98 -0.67 -7.89
CA LYS A 55 -7.89 -1.78 -8.86
C LYS A 55 -6.44 -2.20 -9.08
N ILE A 56 -5.50 -1.27 -9.25
CA ILE A 56 -4.08 -1.59 -9.42
C ILE A 56 -3.55 -2.35 -8.20
N PHE A 57 -3.82 -1.87 -6.98
CA PHE A 57 -3.37 -2.57 -5.77
C PHE A 57 -3.97 -3.96 -5.63
N SER A 58 -5.26 -4.11 -5.94
CA SER A 58 -5.96 -5.39 -5.88
C SER A 58 -5.46 -6.35 -6.94
N LEU A 59 -5.37 -5.89 -8.19
CA LEU A 59 -4.94 -6.69 -9.33
C LEU A 59 -3.51 -7.19 -9.12
N TYR A 60 -2.62 -6.31 -8.66
CA TYR A 60 -1.26 -6.69 -8.34
C TYR A 60 -1.20 -7.78 -7.27
N PHE A 61 -1.98 -7.63 -6.19
CA PHE A 61 -2.03 -8.63 -5.12
C PHE A 61 -2.58 -9.97 -5.63
N TYR A 62 -3.71 -9.97 -6.33
CA TYR A 62 -4.37 -11.21 -6.76
C TYR A 62 -3.71 -11.89 -7.96
N LEU A 63 -3.18 -11.14 -8.94
CA LEU A 63 -2.60 -11.71 -10.16
C LEU A 63 -1.09 -11.93 -10.09
N LEU A 64 -0.35 -11.16 -9.30
CA LEU A 64 1.10 -11.33 -9.21
C LEU A 64 1.49 -12.06 -7.93
N ILE A 65 1.05 -11.59 -6.76
CA ILE A 65 1.52 -12.15 -5.48
C ILE A 65 1.01 -13.57 -5.26
N ILE A 66 -0.29 -13.83 -5.40
CA ILE A 66 -0.87 -15.17 -5.15
C ILE A 66 -0.27 -16.24 -6.07
N PRO A 67 -0.23 -16.07 -7.41
CA PRO A 67 0.38 -17.07 -8.29
C PRO A 67 1.87 -17.25 -8.03
N TYR A 68 2.59 -16.18 -7.68
CA TYR A 68 4.01 -16.28 -7.38
C TYR A 68 4.27 -17.16 -6.15
N ILE A 69 3.46 -17.04 -5.09
CA ILE A 69 3.56 -17.90 -3.90
C ILE A 69 3.34 -19.37 -4.28
N LEU A 70 2.37 -19.65 -5.15
CA LEU A 70 2.10 -21.02 -5.62
C LEU A 70 3.29 -21.56 -6.41
N ILE A 71 3.83 -20.79 -7.36
CA ILE A 71 5.00 -21.17 -8.16
C ILE A 71 6.21 -21.44 -7.26
N MET A 72 6.48 -20.57 -6.29
CA MET A 72 7.59 -20.75 -5.36
C MET A 72 7.41 -21.95 -4.44
N THR A 73 6.17 -22.24 -4.02
CA THR A 73 5.86 -23.46 -3.24
C THR A 73 6.12 -24.72 -4.05
N VAL A 74 5.67 -24.78 -5.30
CA VAL A 74 5.96 -25.91 -6.20
C VAL A 74 7.46 -26.05 -6.43
N PHE A 75 8.15 -24.94 -6.66
CA PHE A 75 9.59 -24.94 -6.87
C PHE A 75 10.38 -25.35 -5.62
N PHE A 76 9.92 -24.98 -4.43
CA PHE A 76 10.47 -25.44 -3.15
C PHE A 76 10.35 -26.97 -3.01
N ILE A 77 9.15 -27.53 -3.25
CA ILE A 77 8.92 -28.98 -3.20
C ILE A 77 9.83 -29.71 -4.20
N PHE A 78 9.94 -29.17 -5.42
CA PHE A 78 10.84 -29.72 -6.43
C PHE A 78 12.31 -29.76 -5.97
N ASN A 79 12.80 -28.68 -5.34
CA ASN A 79 14.15 -28.63 -4.78
C ASN A 79 14.38 -29.64 -3.65
N LEU A 80 13.35 -29.98 -2.87
CA LEU A 80 13.47 -31.01 -1.82
C LEU A 80 13.57 -32.43 -2.38
N ILE A 81 12.96 -32.70 -3.52
CA ILE A 81 12.98 -34.01 -4.19
C ILE A 81 14.29 -34.18 -4.97
N VAL A 82 14.69 -33.15 -5.72
CA VAL A 82 15.86 -33.19 -6.60
C VAL A 82 17.08 -32.59 -5.89
N GLN A 83 17.53 -33.24 -4.82
CA GLN A 83 18.57 -32.73 -3.91
C GLN A 83 19.98 -32.62 -4.53
N ASN A 84 20.18 -33.17 -5.74
CA ASN A 84 21.50 -33.32 -6.38
C ASN A 84 21.86 -32.23 -7.40
N ILE A 85 21.00 -31.24 -7.66
CA ILE A 85 21.29 -30.18 -8.63
C ILE A 85 21.64 -28.89 -7.91
N VAL A 86 22.94 -28.60 -7.76
CA VAL A 86 23.44 -27.39 -7.06
C VAL A 86 22.84 -26.10 -7.64
N TYR A 87 22.60 -26.05 -8.95
CA TYR A 87 22.07 -24.87 -9.63
C TYR A 87 20.63 -24.52 -9.23
N THR A 88 19.79 -25.48 -8.83
CA THR A 88 18.37 -25.21 -8.52
C THR A 88 18.22 -24.41 -7.22
N GLY A 89 19.06 -24.69 -6.22
CA GLY A 89 19.09 -23.95 -4.96
C GLY A 89 19.49 -22.49 -5.16
N PHE A 90 20.52 -22.22 -5.97
CA PHE A 90 20.92 -20.85 -6.30
C PHE A 90 19.82 -20.08 -7.03
N ILE A 91 19.17 -20.72 -8.01
CA ILE A 91 18.04 -20.14 -8.73
C ILE A 91 16.90 -19.82 -7.75
N PHE A 92 16.57 -20.73 -6.83
CA PHE A 92 15.54 -20.52 -5.81
C PHE A 92 15.84 -19.29 -4.93
N THR A 93 17.07 -19.17 -4.44
CA THR A 93 17.49 -18.02 -3.62
C THR A 93 17.37 -16.70 -4.39
N LEU A 94 17.75 -16.69 -5.67
CA LEU A 94 17.63 -15.51 -6.53
C LEU A 94 16.17 -15.08 -6.71
N PHE A 95 15.28 -16.02 -7.04
CA PHE A 95 13.85 -15.74 -7.18
C PHE A 95 13.24 -15.23 -5.88
N TYR A 96 13.51 -15.89 -4.76
CA TYR A 96 13.07 -15.42 -3.44
C TYR A 96 13.54 -13.99 -3.12
N LEU A 97 14.80 -13.64 -3.45
CA LEU A 97 15.32 -12.30 -3.19
C LEU A 97 14.60 -11.23 -4.04
N ILE A 98 14.37 -11.53 -5.33
CA ILE A 98 13.56 -10.67 -6.21
C ILE A 98 12.16 -10.49 -5.63
N TYR A 99 11.55 -11.55 -5.14
CA TYR A 99 10.23 -11.51 -4.50
C TYR A 99 10.21 -10.64 -3.24
N ALA A 100 11.21 -10.78 -2.36
CA ALA A 100 11.30 -9.97 -1.16
C ALA A 100 11.40 -8.47 -1.47
N ILE A 101 12.23 -8.11 -2.46
CA ILE A 101 12.35 -6.72 -2.95
C ILE A 101 11.02 -6.25 -3.53
N GLN A 102 10.36 -7.08 -4.33
CA GLN A 102 9.06 -6.78 -4.92
C GLN A 102 7.99 -6.51 -3.86
N ILE A 103 7.91 -7.34 -2.81
CA ILE A 103 7.02 -7.13 -1.66
C ILE A 103 7.31 -5.78 -0.99
N LEU A 104 8.59 -5.49 -0.73
CA LEU A 104 8.97 -4.26 -0.04
C LEU A 104 8.54 -3.03 -0.84
N ILE A 105 8.80 -3.03 -2.16
CA ILE A 105 8.35 -1.96 -3.06
C ILE A 105 6.83 -1.82 -3.02
N TYR A 106 6.08 -2.93 -3.05
CA TYR A 106 4.62 -2.90 -2.98
C TYR A 106 4.11 -2.30 -1.67
N ILE A 107 4.67 -2.70 -0.53
CA ILE A 107 4.28 -2.16 0.79
C ILE A 107 4.55 -0.66 0.84
N LEU A 108 5.72 -0.20 0.36
CA LEU A 108 6.04 1.22 0.28
C LEU A 108 5.06 1.99 -0.62
N LEU A 109 4.74 1.45 -1.79
CA LEU A 109 3.77 2.04 -2.71
C LEU A 109 2.38 2.12 -2.10
N LEU A 110 1.92 1.04 -1.48
CA LEU A 110 0.62 0.98 -0.80
C LEU A 110 0.55 2.03 0.30
N ASN A 111 1.56 2.11 1.17
CA ASN A 111 1.56 3.05 2.29
C ASN A 111 1.60 4.53 1.83
N ASN A 112 2.35 4.82 0.77
CA ASN A 112 2.47 6.18 0.24
C ASN A 112 1.23 6.62 -0.54
N LYS A 113 0.67 5.74 -1.36
CA LYS A 113 -0.43 6.08 -2.29
C LYS A 113 -1.82 5.85 -1.72
N GLN A 114 -1.98 5.10 -0.62
CA GLN A 114 -3.28 4.91 0.00
C GLN A 114 -3.95 6.23 0.43
N LYS A 115 -3.14 7.24 0.81
CA LYS A 115 -3.63 8.57 1.19
C LYS A 115 -4.40 9.28 0.06
N SER A 116 -4.12 8.97 -1.20
CA SER A 116 -4.77 9.58 -2.37
C SER A 116 -5.87 8.71 -2.97
N ILE A 117 -6.31 7.65 -2.29
CA ILE A 117 -7.36 6.76 -2.82
C ILE A 117 -8.74 7.34 -2.55
N ILE A 118 -8.89 8.02 -1.42
CA ILE A 118 -10.19 8.52 -1.01
C ILE A 118 -10.10 9.75 -0.12
N ALA A 119 -11.02 10.67 -0.38
CA ALA A 119 -11.42 11.75 0.51
C ALA A 119 -12.95 11.92 0.46
N PHE A 120 -13.58 12.16 1.60
CA PHE A 120 -14.99 12.56 1.63
C PHE A 120 -15.30 13.42 2.86
N CYS A 121 -16.36 14.21 2.80
CA CYS A 121 -16.84 14.97 3.94
C CYS A 121 -17.97 14.25 4.67
N TYR A 122 -17.89 14.22 6.00
CA TYR A 122 -18.90 13.66 6.88
C TYR A 122 -18.94 14.49 8.17
N GLU A 123 -20.12 14.97 8.57
CA GLU A 123 -20.32 15.75 9.82
C GLU A 123 -19.28 16.87 10.06
N GLU A 124 -19.11 17.77 9.07
CA GLU A 124 -18.11 18.87 9.10
C GLU A 124 -16.64 18.43 9.19
N GLN A 125 -16.35 17.16 8.98
CA GLN A 125 -15.00 16.61 8.96
C GLN A 125 -14.63 16.13 7.55
N LEU A 126 -13.41 16.43 7.13
CA LEU A 126 -12.75 15.80 5.99
C LEU A 126 -12.13 14.49 6.44
N ILE A 127 -12.67 13.38 5.92
CA ILE A 127 -12.15 12.05 6.18
C ILE A 127 -11.24 11.64 5.03
N LEU A 128 -9.95 11.49 5.32
CA LEU A 128 -8.94 10.94 4.44
C LEU A 128 -8.65 9.49 4.78
N PHE A 129 -7.89 8.81 3.91
CA PHE A 129 -7.56 7.40 4.17
C PHE A 129 -6.81 7.20 5.48
N ASN A 130 -5.96 8.13 5.93
CA ASN A 130 -5.19 7.97 7.17
C ASN A 130 -5.50 8.97 8.27
N GLU A 131 -6.18 10.06 7.96
CA GLU A 131 -6.34 11.23 8.82
C GLU A 131 -7.80 11.73 8.76
N ILE A 132 -8.24 12.41 9.82
CA ILE A 132 -9.54 13.06 9.90
C ILE A 132 -9.25 14.51 10.30
N ILE A 133 -9.82 15.47 9.56
CA ILE A 133 -9.55 16.90 9.75
C ILE A 133 -10.88 17.63 9.88
N VAL A 134 -11.03 18.51 10.87
CA VAL A 134 -12.22 19.37 10.97
C VAL A 134 -12.15 20.42 9.86
N LEU A 135 -13.20 20.57 9.05
CA LEU A 135 -13.20 21.47 7.89
C LEU A 135 -12.94 22.92 8.27
N LYS A 136 -13.47 23.39 9.41
CA LYS A 136 -13.27 24.74 9.94
C LYS A 136 -11.82 25.07 10.25
N ASN A 137 -10.99 24.05 10.50
CA ASN A 137 -9.60 24.23 10.84
C ASN A 137 -8.70 24.23 9.60
N ILE A 138 -9.24 23.98 8.40
CA ILE A 138 -8.47 24.00 7.16
C ILE A 138 -8.25 25.45 6.74
N ASP A 139 -6.99 25.90 6.78
CA ASP A 139 -6.62 27.25 6.38
C ASP A 139 -6.43 27.34 4.86
N ASP A 140 -5.77 26.34 4.26
CA ASP A 140 -5.42 26.38 2.85
C ASP A 140 -5.15 25.00 2.23
N VAL A 141 -5.42 24.88 0.93
CA VAL A 141 -5.11 23.71 0.12
C VAL A 141 -4.31 24.13 -1.10
N LYS A 142 -3.03 23.79 -1.12
CA LYS A 142 -2.09 24.10 -2.19
C LYS A 142 -1.48 22.83 -2.78
N HIS A 143 -0.81 22.96 -3.92
CA HIS A 143 0.06 21.91 -4.45
C HIS A 143 1.47 22.47 -4.67
N ASN A 144 2.47 21.61 -4.72
CA ASN A 144 3.81 22.07 -5.11
C ASN A 144 3.84 22.49 -6.59
N LEU A 145 4.88 23.26 -6.97
CA LEU A 145 5.08 23.73 -8.35
C LEU A 145 5.11 22.57 -9.38
N LYS A 146 5.66 21.42 -8.99
CA LYS A 146 5.77 20.23 -9.85
C LYS A 146 4.49 19.39 -9.93
N ARG A 147 3.41 19.75 -9.21
CA ARG A 147 2.14 19.00 -9.11
C ARG A 147 2.33 17.52 -8.76
N THR A 148 3.23 17.24 -7.82
CA THR A 148 3.47 15.89 -7.30
C THR A 148 2.86 15.66 -5.91
N VAL A 149 2.63 16.73 -5.14
CA VAL A 149 2.09 16.67 -3.79
C VAL A 149 1.05 17.78 -3.58
N ILE A 150 -0.06 17.43 -2.93
CA ILE A 150 -1.06 18.34 -2.37
C ILE A 150 -0.73 18.53 -0.88
N TYR A 151 -0.75 19.79 -0.43
CA TYR A 151 -0.59 20.20 0.95
C TYR A 151 -1.92 20.72 1.46
N ILE A 152 -2.40 20.14 2.55
CA ILE A 152 -3.52 20.65 3.32
C ILE A 152 -2.94 21.22 4.61
N THR A 153 -3.07 22.54 4.79
CA THR A 153 -2.63 23.23 6.02
C THR A 153 -3.84 23.40 6.91
N PHE A 154 -3.73 22.96 8.16
CA PHE A 154 -4.83 23.05 9.12
C PHE A 154 -4.31 23.32 10.53
N LYS A 155 -5.18 23.85 11.39
CA LYS A 155 -4.89 24.06 12.82
C LYS A 155 -5.27 22.83 13.65
N ASP A 156 -4.32 22.32 14.40
CA ASP A 156 -4.53 21.23 15.35
C ASP A 156 -5.26 21.72 16.62
N GLU A 157 -5.63 20.82 17.53
CA GLU A 157 -6.35 21.12 18.78
C GLU A 157 -5.65 22.15 19.70
N LYS A 158 -4.35 22.41 19.46
CA LYS A 158 -3.53 23.39 20.18
C LYS A 158 -3.33 24.70 19.42
N ASP A 159 -4.12 24.95 18.37
CA ASP A 159 -4.00 26.09 17.45
C ASP A 159 -2.62 26.19 16.75
N LEU A 160 -1.91 25.06 16.63
CA LEU A 160 -0.65 24.97 15.88
C LEU A 160 -0.93 24.56 14.44
N GLU A 161 -0.23 25.18 13.49
CA GLU A 161 -0.31 24.79 12.08
C GLU A 161 0.37 23.44 11.84
N ASP A 162 -0.37 22.51 11.23
CA ASP A 162 0.14 21.22 10.74
C ASP A 162 -0.17 21.07 9.24
N ILE A 163 0.64 20.24 8.55
CA ILE A 163 0.59 20.08 7.10
C ILE A 163 0.50 18.60 6.74
N ILE A 164 -0.63 18.24 6.15
CA ILE A 164 -0.83 16.92 5.56
C ILE A 164 -0.35 16.91 4.10
N LYS A 165 0.52 15.94 3.79
CA LYS A 165 1.07 15.71 2.45
C LYS A 165 0.38 14.53 1.79
N ILE A 166 -0.27 14.79 0.66
CA ILE A 166 -0.99 13.78 -0.11
C ILE A 166 -0.37 13.70 -1.52
N PRO A 167 -0.11 12.51 -2.07
CA PRO A 167 0.29 12.39 -3.47
C PRO A 167 -0.72 13.06 -4.40
N TYR A 168 -0.23 13.88 -5.31
CA TYR A 168 -1.10 14.62 -6.21
C TYR A 168 -1.89 13.70 -7.14
N HIS A 169 -3.20 13.93 -7.18
CA HIS A 169 -4.09 13.46 -8.22
C HIS A 169 -5.01 14.62 -8.59
N TRP A 170 -5.18 14.88 -9.88
CA TRP A 170 -5.91 16.07 -10.34
C TRP A 170 -7.36 16.08 -9.86
N GLU A 171 -8.10 14.97 -10.01
CA GLU A 171 -9.48 14.84 -9.49
C GLU A 171 -9.57 15.06 -7.97
N LEU A 172 -8.55 14.65 -7.21
CA LEU A 172 -8.52 14.83 -5.76
C LEU A 172 -8.27 16.29 -5.39
N PHE A 173 -7.37 16.95 -6.11
CA PHE A 173 -7.12 18.38 -5.93
C PHE A 173 -8.36 19.21 -6.29
N ASP A 174 -9.03 18.88 -7.40
CA ASP A 174 -10.27 19.55 -7.81
C ASP A 174 -11.38 19.35 -6.76
N TYR A 175 -11.48 18.14 -6.20
CA TYR A 175 -12.38 17.85 -5.08
C TYR A 175 -12.09 18.74 -3.86
N PHE A 176 -10.84 18.84 -3.42
CA PHE A 176 -10.48 19.71 -2.30
C PHE A 176 -10.70 21.20 -2.59
N LYS A 177 -10.47 21.63 -3.83
CA LYS A 177 -10.72 23.03 -4.22
C LYS A 177 -12.20 23.37 -4.15
N GLN A 178 -13.07 22.46 -4.60
CA GLN A 178 -14.53 22.62 -4.47
C GLN A 178 -14.94 22.69 -3.00
N LEU A 179 -14.34 21.88 -2.13
CA LEU A 179 -14.59 21.94 -0.69
C LEU A 179 -14.14 23.27 -0.08
N ASN A 180 -12.93 23.75 -0.40
CA ASN A 180 -12.43 25.01 0.15
C ASN A 180 -13.36 26.19 -0.24
N LEU A 181 -13.84 26.21 -1.48
CA LEU A 181 -14.82 27.20 -1.95
C LEU A 181 -16.19 27.14 -1.24
N LYS A 182 -16.55 25.99 -0.66
CA LYS A 182 -17.77 25.84 0.16
C LYS A 182 -17.56 26.25 1.63
N ILE A 183 -16.32 26.23 2.12
CA ILE A 183 -15.97 26.61 3.49
C ILE A 183 -15.74 28.13 3.58
N SER A 184 -15.26 28.75 2.50
CA SER A 184 -14.98 30.20 2.43
C SER A 184 -16.20 31.07 2.10
N ASN A 185 -17.36 30.48 1.80
CA ASN A 185 -18.64 31.15 1.52
C ASN A 185 -19.64 30.88 2.63
#